data_AF-A0A8T5RZ93-F1
#
_entry.id   AF-A0A8T5RZ93-F1
#
_cell.length_a   1.000
_cell.length_b   1.000
_cell.length_c   1.000
_cell.angle_alpha   90.00
_cell.angle_beta   90.00
_cell.angle_gamma   90.00
#
_symmetry.space_group_name_H-M   'P 1'
#
loop_
_entity.id
_entity.type
_entity.pdbx_description
1 polymer ?
#
loop_
_entity_poly.entity_id
_entity_poly.type
_entity_poly.pdbx_seq_one_letter_code
_entity_poly.pdbx_strand_id
1 'polypeptide(L)'
;MSKETTRRVNPEIFELLGLLLAVVLIILTRSYNYLLFHSLAEIFSIIISGGIFFVGWNSRKYSLKSSFFLILGISSLFIAIIDLLHTLSYTGMQIFINFTSNLPTQLWIAARYLQSFSLLIASLLIKRSIKSSYSFVAYVVVFIILMYLIFTRLFPICYIEGIGLTPFKIVSEYVINFILFLSVLIIVK
;
A
#
# COMPACT_ATOMS: atom_id res chain seq x y z
N MET A 1 52.45 -17.32 13.69
CA MET A 1 51.91 -16.53 12.55
C MET A 1 50.41 -16.86 12.45
N SER A 2 49.57 -16.15 13.21
CA SER A 2 48.13 -16.41 13.28
C SER A 2 47.44 -15.81 12.06
N LYS A 3 46.70 -16.63 11.31
CA LYS A 3 45.82 -16.17 10.24
C LYS A 3 44.68 -15.36 10.87
N GLU A 4 44.77 -14.04 10.82
CA GLU A 4 43.63 -13.16 11.06
C GLU A 4 42.53 -13.52 10.07
N THR A 5 41.51 -14.18 10.59
CA THR A 5 40.32 -14.53 9.83
C THR A 5 39.49 -13.26 9.76
N THR A 6 39.69 -12.45 8.72
CA THR A 6 38.83 -11.29 8.45
C THR A 6 37.41 -11.82 8.20
N ARG A 7 36.56 -11.73 9.24
CA ARG A 7 35.12 -11.96 9.11
C ARG A 7 34.58 -10.93 8.12
N ARG A 8 34.44 -11.32 6.86
CA ARG A 8 33.71 -10.51 5.87
C ARG A 8 32.30 -10.36 6.39
N VAL A 9 31.94 -9.13 6.76
CA VAL A 9 30.57 -8.80 7.14
C VAL A 9 29.67 -9.10 5.94
N ASN A 10 28.57 -9.82 6.17
CA ASN A 10 27.65 -10.24 5.12
C ASN A 10 27.07 -8.98 4.41
N PRO A 11 27.13 -8.86 3.07
CA PRO A 11 26.56 -7.72 2.34
C PRO A 11 25.09 -7.43 2.70
N GLU A 12 24.30 -8.45 3.02
CA GLU A 12 22.90 -8.32 3.45
C GLU A 12 22.76 -7.45 4.72
N ILE A 13 23.75 -7.48 5.62
CA ILE A 13 23.76 -6.66 6.83
C ILE A 13 23.90 -5.18 6.46
N PHE A 14 24.74 -4.85 5.48
CA PHE A 14 24.88 -3.46 5.02
C PHE A 14 23.62 -2.95 4.35
N GLU A 15 22.94 -3.77 3.55
CA GLU A 15 21.65 -3.42 2.94
C GLU A 15 20.58 -3.16 4.01
N LEU A 16 20.48 -4.04 5.01
CA LEU A 16 19.55 -3.88 6.12
C LEU A 16 19.84 -2.62 6.96
N LEU A 17 21.12 -2.35 7.26
CA LEU A 17 21.53 -1.14 7.95
C LEU A 17 21.22 0.12 7.14
N GLY A 18 21.43 0.08 5.82
CA GLY A 18 21.06 1.17 4.91
C GLY A 18 19.56 1.45 4.93
N LEU A 19 18.73 0.40 4.87
CA LEU A 19 17.27 0.52 4.95
C LEU A 19 16.83 1.09 6.31
N LEU A 20 17.39 0.59 7.41
CA LEU A 20 17.08 1.06 8.75
C LEU A 20 17.47 2.55 8.91
N LEU A 21 18.63 2.93 8.41
CA LEU A 21 19.08 4.32 8.41
C LEU A 21 18.12 5.22 7.62
N ALA A 22 17.69 4.80 6.42
CA ALA A 22 16.72 5.56 5.63
C ALA A 22 15.40 5.77 6.38
N VAL A 23 14.88 4.74 7.05
CA VAL A 23 13.65 4.84 7.86
C VAL A 23 13.85 5.80 9.03
N VAL A 24 14.97 5.72 9.75
CA VAL A 24 15.29 6.63 10.86
C VAL A 24 15.38 8.08 10.36
N LEU A 25 16.05 8.33 9.24
CA LEU A 25 16.17 9.67 8.65
C LEU A 25 14.80 10.26 8.28
N ILE A 26 13.91 9.44 7.69
CA ILE A 26 12.53 9.87 7.42
C ILE A 26 11.83 10.25 8.71
N ILE A 27 11.88 9.42 9.77
CA ILE A 27 11.22 9.69 11.05
C ILE A 27 11.71 11.00 11.67
N LEU A 28 13.02 11.30 11.60
CA LEU A 28 13.60 12.51 12.16
C LEU A 28 13.03 13.78 11.53
N THR A 29 12.61 13.74 10.25
CA THR A 29 12.02 14.90 9.55
C THR A 29 10.71 15.38 10.20
N ARG A 30 10.01 14.51 10.97
CA ARG A 30 8.79 14.86 11.70
C ARG A 30 9.01 16.03 12.66
N SER A 31 10.18 16.11 13.27
CA SER A 31 10.53 17.17 14.23
C SER A 31 10.68 18.54 13.57
N TYR A 32 10.98 18.57 12.28
CA TYR A 32 11.15 19.80 11.50
C TYR A 32 9.85 20.24 10.83
N ASN A 33 9.19 19.31 10.11
CA ASN A 33 7.95 19.59 9.41
C ASN A 33 7.15 18.30 9.22
N TYR A 34 5.91 18.26 9.73
CA TYR A 34 5.07 17.07 9.63
C TYR A 34 4.67 16.74 8.18
N LEU A 35 4.40 17.76 7.35
CA LEU A 35 4.07 17.55 5.94
C LEU A 35 5.24 16.92 5.17
N LEU A 36 6.48 17.34 5.48
CA LEU A 36 7.69 16.73 4.91
C LEU A 36 7.79 15.25 5.32
N PHE A 37 7.62 14.95 6.60
CA PHE A 37 7.61 13.58 7.11
C PHE A 37 6.54 12.71 6.41
N HIS A 38 5.29 13.18 6.38
CA HIS A 38 4.19 12.49 5.74
C HIS A 38 4.51 12.20 4.27
N SER A 39 4.95 13.22 3.52
CA SER A 39 5.27 13.07 2.10
C SER A 39 6.39 12.07 1.85
N LEU A 40 7.47 12.12 2.63
CA LEU A 40 8.58 11.18 2.49
C LEU A 40 8.19 9.75 2.86
N ALA A 41 7.39 9.57 3.91
CA ALA A 41 6.88 8.27 4.32
C ALA A 41 5.98 7.65 3.24
N GLU A 42 5.06 8.44 2.67
CA GLU A 42 4.18 7.95 1.61
C GLU A 42 4.94 7.66 0.30
N ILE A 43 5.86 8.53 -0.12
CA ILE A 43 6.70 8.30 -1.30
C ILE A 43 7.49 7.00 -1.14
N PHE A 44 8.04 6.74 0.04
CA PHE A 44 8.75 5.50 0.33
C PHE A 44 7.85 4.27 0.17
N SER A 45 6.63 4.29 0.70
CA SER A 45 5.68 3.17 0.52
C SER A 45 5.19 3.01 -0.92
N ILE A 46 5.04 4.11 -1.66
CA ILE A 46 4.69 4.09 -3.09
C ILE A 46 5.82 3.44 -3.90
N ILE A 47 7.08 3.76 -3.61
CA ILE A 47 8.24 3.12 -4.27
C ILE A 47 8.25 1.61 -4.00
N ILE A 48 8.02 1.19 -2.76
CA ILE A 48 7.93 -0.24 -2.41
C ILE A 48 6.80 -0.91 -3.19
N SER A 49 5.61 -0.29 -3.23
CA SER A 49 4.46 -0.82 -3.95
C SER A 49 4.71 -0.93 -5.46
N GLY A 50 5.39 0.06 -6.05
CA GLY A 50 5.87 0.00 -7.43
C GLY A 50 6.85 -1.15 -7.66
N GLY A 51 7.78 -1.38 -6.72
CA GLY A 51 8.70 -2.52 -6.74
C GLY A 51 7.96 -3.87 -6.74
N ILE A 52 6.95 -4.02 -5.87
CA ILE A 52 6.10 -5.22 -5.82
C ILE A 52 5.37 -5.43 -7.16
N PHE A 53 4.85 -4.35 -7.78
CA PHE A 53 4.26 -4.43 -9.12
C PHE A 53 5.27 -4.90 -10.16
N PHE A 54 6.47 -4.32 -10.21
CA PHE A 54 7.48 -4.73 -11.18
C PHE A 54 7.88 -6.19 -11.03
N VAL A 55 8.08 -6.68 -9.80
CA VAL A 55 8.40 -8.08 -9.54
C VAL A 55 7.23 -8.98 -9.96
N GLY A 56 6.01 -8.69 -9.53
CA GLY A 56 4.82 -9.50 -9.86
C GLY A 56 4.48 -9.49 -11.35
N TRP A 57 4.60 -8.34 -12.01
CA TRP A 57 4.34 -8.21 -13.45
C TRP A 57 5.40 -8.95 -14.27
N ASN A 58 6.68 -8.80 -13.97
CA ASN A 58 7.73 -9.46 -14.76
C ASN A 58 7.80 -10.97 -14.49
N SER A 59 7.48 -11.42 -13.28
CA SER A 59 7.42 -12.84 -12.95
C SER A 59 6.19 -13.57 -13.52
N ARG A 60 5.19 -12.85 -14.05
CA ARG A 60 3.91 -13.43 -14.54
C ARG A 60 4.05 -14.59 -15.53
N LYS A 61 5.10 -14.59 -16.36
CA LYS A 61 5.35 -15.65 -17.34
C LYS A 61 5.92 -16.93 -16.70
N TYR A 62 6.56 -16.80 -15.55
CA TYR A 62 7.22 -17.89 -14.82
C TYR A 62 6.29 -18.49 -13.73
N SER A 63 5.33 -17.72 -13.21
CA SER A 63 4.38 -18.15 -12.18
C SER A 63 3.14 -18.87 -12.71
N LEU A 64 3.30 -19.82 -13.64
CA LEU A 64 2.19 -20.48 -14.35
C LEU A 64 1.20 -21.25 -13.45
N LYS A 65 1.60 -21.60 -12.22
CA LYS A 65 0.80 -22.40 -11.28
C LYS A 65 0.19 -21.61 -10.13
N SER A 66 0.56 -20.34 -9.96
CA SER A 66 0.11 -19.52 -8.82
C SER A 66 -0.16 -18.08 -9.23
N SER A 67 -1.38 -17.62 -8.95
CA SER A 67 -1.76 -16.22 -9.18
C SER A 67 -1.32 -15.29 -8.05
N PHE A 68 -0.72 -15.82 -6.97
CA PHE A 68 -0.42 -15.07 -5.76
C PHE A 68 0.40 -13.80 -6.04
N PHE A 69 1.60 -13.96 -6.61
CA PHE A 69 2.49 -12.84 -6.94
C PHE A 69 1.93 -11.93 -8.04
N LEU A 70 1.16 -12.49 -8.97
CA LEU A 70 0.51 -11.73 -10.03
C LEU A 70 -0.54 -10.78 -9.47
N ILE A 71 -1.39 -11.27 -8.57
CA ILE A 71 -2.46 -10.49 -7.92
C ILE A 71 -1.84 -9.40 -7.05
N LEU A 72 -0.86 -9.76 -6.21
CA LEU A 72 -0.16 -8.77 -5.38
C LEU A 72 0.50 -7.71 -6.25
N GLY A 73 1.26 -8.10 -7.27
CA GLY A 73 1.89 -7.16 -8.19
C GLY A 73 0.89 -6.19 -8.83
N ILE A 74 -0.14 -6.70 -9.50
CA ILE A 74 -1.15 -5.84 -10.16
C ILE A 74 -1.83 -4.94 -9.14
N SER A 75 -2.26 -5.46 -7.99
CA SER A 75 -2.91 -4.66 -6.95
C SER A 75 -2.01 -3.53 -6.44
N SER A 76 -0.72 -3.78 -6.26
CA SER A 76 0.25 -2.80 -5.76
C SER A 76 0.42 -1.60 -6.70
N LEU A 77 0.23 -1.76 -8.01
CA LEU A 77 0.20 -0.62 -8.94
C LEU A 77 -0.95 0.34 -8.60
N PHE A 78 -2.17 -0.18 -8.47
CA PHE A 78 -3.34 0.65 -8.20
C PHE A 78 -3.30 1.22 -6.77
N ILE A 79 -2.81 0.45 -5.80
CA ILE A 79 -2.56 0.94 -4.43
C ILE A 79 -1.58 2.11 -4.46
N ALA A 80 -0.45 2.00 -5.18
CA ALA A 80 0.52 3.08 -5.31
C ALA A 80 -0.08 4.35 -5.94
N ILE A 81 -0.97 4.21 -6.93
CA ILE A 81 -1.67 5.34 -7.54
C ILE A 81 -2.63 6.00 -6.53
N ILE A 82 -3.39 5.22 -5.76
CA ILE A 82 -4.29 5.76 -4.74
C ILE A 82 -3.50 6.42 -3.61
N ASP A 83 -2.39 5.81 -3.16
CA ASP A 83 -1.50 6.38 -2.13
C ASP A 83 -0.84 7.68 -2.62
N LEU A 84 -0.51 7.78 -3.91
CA LEU A 84 -0.04 9.03 -4.51
C LEU A 84 -1.14 10.11 -4.45
N LEU A 85 -2.37 9.79 -4.85
CA LEU A 85 -3.50 10.73 -4.75
C LEU A 85 -3.77 11.11 -3.29
N HIS A 86 -3.68 10.16 -2.35
CA HIS A 86 -3.79 10.39 -0.92
C HIS A 86 -2.77 11.43 -0.46
N THR A 87 -1.49 11.23 -0.80
CA THR A 87 -0.37 12.13 -0.46
C THR A 87 -0.62 13.54 -1.01
N LEU A 88 -1.01 13.66 -2.27
CA LEU A 88 -1.29 14.94 -2.93
C LEU A 88 -2.53 15.64 -2.35
N SER A 89 -3.47 14.88 -1.80
CA SER A 89 -4.67 15.38 -1.13
C SER A 89 -4.48 15.74 0.34
N TYR A 90 -3.30 15.48 0.90
CA TYR A 90 -3.04 15.75 2.31
C TYR A 90 -3.11 17.25 2.63
N THR A 91 -3.62 17.57 3.83
CA THR A 91 -3.74 18.94 4.31
C THR A 91 -2.38 19.65 4.33
N GLY A 92 -2.30 20.80 3.67
CA GLY A 92 -1.06 21.57 3.52
C GLY A 92 -0.45 21.52 2.11
N MET A 93 -0.77 20.52 1.28
CA MET A 93 -0.34 20.48 -0.12
C MET A 93 -1.07 21.49 -1.01
N GLN A 94 -2.33 21.82 -0.66
CA GLN A 94 -3.18 22.79 -1.38
C GLN A 94 -3.44 22.46 -2.86
N ILE A 95 -3.32 21.19 -3.27
CA ILE A 95 -3.61 20.75 -4.65
C ILE A 95 -5.11 20.58 -4.90
N PHE A 96 -5.82 19.93 -3.96
CA PHE A 96 -7.27 19.68 -4.04
C PHE A 96 -8.06 20.71 -3.22
N ILE A 97 -8.16 21.93 -3.74
CA ILE A 97 -8.68 23.11 -3.01
C ILE A 97 -10.14 22.96 -2.53
N ASN A 98 -10.97 22.22 -3.27
CA ASN A 98 -12.40 22.03 -2.96
C ASN A 98 -12.68 20.85 -2.02
N PHE A 99 -11.63 20.25 -1.44
CA PHE A 99 -11.73 19.08 -0.59
C PHE A 99 -11.12 19.35 0.79
N THR A 100 -11.77 18.81 1.81
CA THR A 100 -11.33 18.86 3.21
C THR A 100 -10.44 17.67 3.54
N SER A 101 -9.99 17.56 4.80
CA SER A 101 -9.28 16.38 5.34
C SER A 101 -10.02 15.05 5.18
N ASN A 102 -11.30 15.07 4.76
CA ASN A 102 -12.04 13.88 4.42
C ASN A 102 -11.49 13.16 3.17
N LEU A 103 -11.06 13.89 2.13
CA LEU A 103 -10.56 13.29 0.88
C LEU A 103 -9.33 12.38 1.11
N PRO A 104 -8.23 12.84 1.74
CA PRO A 104 -7.10 11.96 2.04
C PRO A 104 -7.53 10.77 2.89
N THR A 105 -8.44 10.96 3.86
CA THR A 105 -8.93 9.87 4.70
C THR A 105 -9.74 8.82 3.91
N GLN A 106 -10.54 9.25 2.94
CA GLN A 106 -11.29 8.35 2.04
C GLN A 106 -10.37 7.57 1.11
N LEU A 107 -9.38 8.25 0.50
CA LEU A 107 -8.38 7.61 -0.36
C LEU A 107 -7.56 6.58 0.41
N TRP A 108 -7.17 6.89 1.66
CA TRP A 108 -6.48 5.93 2.53
C TRP A 108 -7.33 4.69 2.81
N ILE A 109 -8.61 4.85 3.17
CA ILE A 109 -9.50 3.70 3.39
C ILE A 109 -9.66 2.87 2.13
N ALA A 110 -9.82 3.50 0.96
CA ALA A 110 -9.94 2.80 -0.31
C ALA A 110 -8.68 1.99 -0.65
N ALA A 111 -7.48 2.58 -0.47
CA ALA A 111 -6.20 1.88 -0.68
C ALA A 111 -6.05 0.66 0.25
N ARG A 112 -6.39 0.80 1.53
CA ARG A 112 -6.26 -0.29 2.52
C ARG A 112 -7.29 -1.40 2.32
N TYR A 113 -8.50 -1.08 1.88
CA TYR A 113 -9.44 -2.11 1.44
C TYR A 113 -8.94 -2.83 0.20
N LEU A 114 -8.46 -2.09 -0.80
CA LEU A 114 -7.90 -2.70 -2.00
C LEU A 114 -6.75 -3.64 -1.62
N GLN A 115 -5.82 -3.21 -0.76
CA GLN A 115 -4.71 -4.03 -0.28
C GLN A 115 -5.16 -5.29 0.47
N SER A 116 -6.05 -5.15 1.46
CA SER A 116 -6.47 -6.26 2.31
C SER A 116 -7.26 -7.32 1.53
N PHE A 117 -8.20 -6.90 0.68
CA PHE A 117 -8.90 -7.83 -0.22
C PHE A 117 -7.96 -8.45 -1.24
N SER A 118 -7.00 -7.71 -1.79
CA SER A 118 -6.03 -8.25 -2.75
C SER A 118 -5.19 -9.36 -2.12
N LEU A 119 -4.74 -9.17 -0.87
CA LEU A 119 -3.98 -10.18 -0.14
C LEU A 119 -4.84 -11.42 0.18
N LEU A 120 -6.11 -11.23 0.58
CA LEU A 120 -7.03 -12.33 0.82
C LEU A 120 -7.33 -13.13 -0.46
N ILE A 121 -7.58 -12.43 -1.57
CA ILE A 121 -7.83 -13.06 -2.86
C ILE A 121 -6.57 -13.78 -3.34
N ALA A 122 -5.40 -13.17 -3.19
CA ALA A 122 -4.12 -13.80 -3.52
C ALA A 122 -3.91 -15.09 -2.70
N SER A 123 -4.15 -15.06 -1.38
CA SER A 123 -3.96 -16.21 -0.50
C SER A 123 -4.89 -17.38 -0.84
N LEU A 124 -6.15 -17.10 -1.16
CA LEU A 124 -7.11 -18.12 -1.61
C LEU A 124 -6.75 -18.73 -2.98
N LEU A 125 -5.96 -18.02 -3.79
CA LEU A 125 -5.59 -18.41 -5.15
C LEU A 125 -4.13 -18.89 -5.29
N ILE A 126 -3.47 -19.23 -4.18
CA ILE A 126 -2.08 -19.73 -4.18
C ILE A 126 -1.89 -20.90 -5.15
N LYS A 127 -2.86 -21.83 -5.25
CA LYS A 127 -2.78 -23.03 -6.10
C LYS A 127 -3.58 -22.92 -7.41
N ARG A 128 -4.03 -21.71 -7.77
CA ARG A 128 -4.84 -21.47 -8.97
C ARG A 128 -4.16 -20.46 -9.89
N SER A 129 -4.29 -20.65 -11.20
CA SER A 129 -3.84 -19.70 -12.21
C SER A 129 -5.00 -18.89 -12.77
N ILE A 130 -4.80 -17.57 -12.87
CA ILE A 130 -5.72 -16.62 -13.47
C ILE A 130 -4.97 -15.90 -14.59
N LYS A 131 -5.66 -15.61 -15.69
CA LYS A 131 -5.07 -14.82 -16.78
C LYS A 131 -4.82 -13.40 -16.29
N SER A 132 -3.60 -12.90 -16.52
CA SER A 132 -3.20 -11.55 -16.11
C SER A 132 -4.10 -10.45 -16.68
N SER A 133 -4.65 -10.63 -17.88
CA SER A 133 -5.59 -9.68 -18.48
C SER A 133 -6.87 -9.51 -17.66
N TYR A 134 -7.46 -10.61 -17.18
CA TYR A 134 -8.69 -10.53 -16.38
C TYR A 134 -8.42 -9.88 -15.02
N SER A 135 -7.33 -10.25 -14.35
CA SER A 135 -6.96 -9.59 -13.09
C SER A 135 -6.72 -8.09 -13.30
N PHE A 136 -5.97 -7.71 -14.34
CA PHE A 136 -5.69 -6.31 -14.62
C PHE A 136 -6.97 -5.50 -14.89
N VAL A 137 -7.86 -6.00 -15.75
CA VAL A 137 -9.14 -5.36 -16.06
C VAL A 137 -10.01 -5.24 -14.80
N ALA A 138 -10.07 -6.28 -13.95
CA ALA A 138 -10.81 -6.23 -12.70
C ALA A 138 -10.31 -5.11 -11.78
N TYR A 139 -8.99 -4.97 -11.63
CA TYR A 139 -8.41 -3.89 -10.83
C TYR A 139 -8.64 -2.49 -11.44
N VAL A 140 -8.59 -2.35 -12.77
CA VAL A 140 -8.95 -1.09 -13.45
C VAL A 140 -10.40 -0.71 -13.14
N VAL A 141 -11.33 -1.65 -13.25
CA VAL A 141 -12.76 -1.41 -12.98
C VAL A 141 -12.96 -1.01 -11.53
N VAL A 142 -12.39 -1.75 -10.57
CA VAL A 142 -12.47 -1.41 -9.14
C VAL A 142 -11.88 -0.04 -8.86
N PHE A 143 -10.71 0.28 -9.43
CA PHE A 143 -10.08 1.60 -9.29
C PHE A 143 -10.99 2.72 -9.79
N ILE A 144 -11.56 2.58 -10.99
CA ILE A 144 -12.48 3.59 -11.56
C ILE A 144 -13.70 3.77 -10.67
N ILE A 145 -14.30 2.68 -10.18
CA ILE A 145 -15.46 2.74 -9.28
C ILE A 145 -15.10 3.48 -7.98
N LEU A 146 -13.96 3.16 -7.36
CA LEU A 146 -13.51 3.83 -6.13
C LEU A 146 -13.26 5.32 -6.35
N MET A 147 -12.56 5.69 -7.42
CA MET A 147 -12.32 7.10 -7.76
C MET A 147 -13.63 7.83 -8.04
N TYR A 148 -14.54 7.22 -8.79
CA TYR A 148 -15.86 7.78 -9.05
C TYR A 148 -16.62 8.05 -7.74
N LEU A 149 -16.73 7.06 -6.84
CA LEU A 149 -17.43 7.21 -5.58
C LEU A 149 -16.83 8.31 -4.70
N ILE A 150 -15.51 8.40 -4.61
CA ILE A 150 -14.81 9.39 -3.78
C ILE A 150 -15.00 10.80 -4.34
N PHE A 151 -14.68 11.01 -5.62
CA PHE A 151 -14.71 12.35 -6.22
C PHE A 151 -16.15 12.87 -6.47
N THR A 152 -17.16 12.00 -6.55
CA THR A 152 -18.58 12.39 -6.61
C THR A 152 -19.26 12.51 -5.24
N ARG A 153 -18.50 12.34 -4.13
CA ARG A 153 -19.01 12.42 -2.75
C ARG A 153 -20.07 11.37 -2.40
N LEU A 154 -20.13 10.26 -3.16
CA LEU A 154 -20.96 9.10 -2.87
C LEU A 154 -20.28 8.14 -1.87
N PHE A 155 -18.95 8.23 -1.73
CA PHE A 155 -18.21 7.46 -0.74
C PHE A 155 -18.53 7.97 0.68
N PRO A 156 -18.71 7.07 1.67
CA PRO A 156 -19.06 7.47 3.02
C PRO A 156 -18.06 8.47 3.64
N ILE A 157 -18.57 9.36 4.47
CA ILE A 157 -17.74 10.37 5.15
C ILE A 157 -16.84 9.64 6.15
N CYS A 158 -15.53 9.84 6.06
CA CYS A 158 -14.51 9.25 6.93
C CYS A 158 -14.04 10.22 8.03
N TYR A 159 -14.12 11.52 7.78
CA TYR A 159 -13.67 12.56 8.70
C TYR A 159 -14.53 13.82 8.59
N ILE A 160 -14.84 14.43 9.73
CA ILE A 160 -15.54 15.70 9.83
C ILE A 160 -14.65 16.69 10.58
N GLU A 161 -14.38 17.85 9.98
CA GLU A 161 -13.55 18.88 10.59
C GLU A 161 -14.14 19.37 11.92
N GLY A 162 -13.28 19.54 12.93
CA GLY A 162 -13.68 19.92 14.29
C GLY A 162 -14.32 18.81 15.13
N ILE A 163 -14.78 17.71 14.53
CA ILE A 163 -15.37 16.56 15.24
C ILE A 163 -14.40 15.38 15.30
N GLY A 164 -13.72 15.07 14.17
CA GLY A 164 -12.78 13.96 14.05
C GLY A 164 -13.28 12.83 13.15
N LEU A 165 -12.84 11.61 13.45
CA LEU A 165 -13.12 10.41 12.66
C LEU A 165 -14.57 9.94 12.80
N THR A 166 -15.17 9.47 11.70
CA THR A 166 -16.53 8.93 11.72
C THR A 166 -16.57 7.46 12.17
N PRO A 167 -17.73 6.97 12.65
CA PRO A 167 -17.90 5.54 12.94
C PRO A 167 -17.60 4.65 11.75
N PHE A 168 -17.98 5.08 10.54
CA PHE A 168 -17.69 4.36 9.29
C PHE A 168 -16.20 4.08 9.14
N LYS A 169 -15.36 5.11 9.31
CA LYS A 169 -13.91 4.94 9.19
C LYS A 169 -13.39 3.98 10.25
N ILE A 170 -13.76 4.18 11.52
CA ILE A 170 -13.23 3.37 12.63
C ILE A 170 -13.59 1.89 12.43
N VAL A 171 -14.85 1.59 12.12
CA VAL A 171 -15.28 0.20 11.83
C VAL A 171 -14.53 -0.37 10.63
N SER A 172 -14.32 0.45 9.59
CA SER A 172 -13.58 0.01 8.40
C SER A 172 -12.16 -0.43 8.73
N GLU A 173 -11.45 0.25 9.63
CA GLU A 173 -10.11 -0.16 10.07
C GLU A 173 -10.10 -1.53 10.72
N TYR A 174 -11.06 -1.80 11.61
CA TYR A 174 -11.17 -3.11 12.25
C TYR A 174 -11.48 -4.20 11.23
N VAL A 175 -12.34 -3.93 10.26
CA VAL A 175 -12.64 -4.86 9.16
C VAL A 175 -11.39 -5.14 8.31
N ILE A 176 -10.63 -4.10 7.94
CA ILE A 176 -9.38 -4.23 7.19
C ILE A 176 -8.38 -5.10 7.96
N ASN A 177 -8.18 -4.83 9.25
CA ASN A 177 -7.28 -5.60 10.10
C ASN A 177 -7.72 -7.07 10.21
N PHE A 178 -9.02 -7.33 10.32
CA PHE A 178 -9.58 -8.67 10.34
C PHE A 178 -9.33 -9.43 9.02
N ILE A 179 -9.52 -8.77 7.86
CA ILE A 179 -9.24 -9.36 6.54
C ILE A 179 -7.75 -9.70 6.40
N LEU A 180 -6.85 -8.81 6.83
CA LEU A 180 -5.41 -9.05 6.82
C LEU A 180 -5.04 -10.23 7.72
N PHE A 181 -5.62 -10.30 8.93
CA PHE A 181 -5.42 -11.42 9.85
C PHE A 181 -5.87 -12.75 9.24
N LEU A 182 -7.07 -12.78 8.64
CA LEU A 182 -7.57 -13.97 7.95
C LEU A 182 -6.65 -14.39 6.79
N SER A 183 -6.12 -13.42 6.05
CA SER A 183 -5.19 -13.69 4.96
C SER A 183 -3.92 -14.38 5.45
N VAL A 184 -3.35 -13.94 6.57
CA VAL A 184 -2.18 -14.58 7.21
C VAL A 184 -2.52 -16.01 7.65
N LEU A 185 -3.68 -16.24 8.28
CA LEU A 185 -4.11 -17.58 8.68
C LEU A 185 -4.22 -18.55 7.50
N ILE A 186 -4.69 -18.08 6.34
CA ILE A 186 -4.78 -18.90 5.12
C ILE A 186 -3.39 -19.22 4.55
N ILE A 187 -2.45 -18.27 4.63
CA ILE A 187 -1.09 -18.45 4.09
C ILE A 187 -0.26 -19.43 4.93
N VAL A 188 -0.42 -19.39 6.26
CA VAL A 188 0.38 -20.20 7.19
C VAL A 188 -0.11 -21.66 7.30
N LYS A 189 -1.33 -21.95 6.83
CA LYS A 189 -1.93 -23.28 6.83
C LYS A 189 -1.53 -24.11 5.62
#